data_AF-A0A6Y5CIK8-F1
#
_entry.id   AF-A0A6Y5CIK8-F1
#
_cell.length_a   1.000
_cell.length_b   1.000
_cell.length_c   1.000
_cell.angle_alpha   90.00
_cell.angle_beta   90.00
_cell.angle_gamma   90.00
#
_symmetry.space_group_name_H-M   'P 1'
#
loop_
_entity.id
_entity.type
_entity.pdbx_description
1 polymer ?
#
loop_
_entity_poly.entity_id
_entity_poly.type
_entity_poly.pdbx_seq_one_letter_code
_entity_poly.pdbx_strand_id
1 'polypeptide(L)'
;AKAKLAEFQQQYGRAIDVGFMQVSIRWNGHRVSSPADLLDPETNVMVGAEVLSEAIQSSPNDLELGVGRYHAWEDEIRARNYGSRVLAIYRNLRDL
;
A
#
# COMPACT_ATOMS: atom_id res chain seq x y z
N ALA A 1 5.63 -9.09 17.03
CA ALA A 1 5.30 -8.03 16.05
C ALA A 1 5.43 -6.62 16.64
N LYS A 2 4.64 -6.23 17.66
CA LYS A 2 4.65 -4.87 18.24
C LYS A 2 6.03 -4.37 18.71
N ALA A 3 6.81 -5.19 19.42
CA ALA A 3 8.15 -4.81 19.86
C ALA A 3 9.09 -4.49 18.67
N LYS A 4 9.07 -5.33 17.63
CA LYS A 4 9.86 -5.12 16.42
C LYS A 4 9.44 -3.86 15.65
N LEU A 5 8.13 -3.58 15.60
CA LEU A 5 7.62 -2.34 15.03
C LEU A 5 8.15 -1.12 15.79
N ALA A 6 8.16 -1.16 17.13
CA ALA A 6 8.71 -0.06 17.94
C ALA A 6 10.21 0.15 17.68
N GLU A 7 10.99 -0.93 17.56
CA GLU A 7 12.42 -0.85 17.18
C GLU A 7 12.59 -0.20 15.79
N PHE A 8 11.80 -0.62 14.80
CA PHE A 8 11.85 -0.01 13.47
C PHE A 8 11.42 1.46 13.48
N GLN A 9 10.42 1.83 14.28
CA GLN A 9 10.01 3.23 14.42
C GLN A 9 11.11 4.10 15.04
N GLN A 10 11.90 3.57 15.98
CA GLN A 10 13.06 4.28 16.51
C GLN A 10 14.16 4.45 15.44
N GLN A 11 14.38 3.43 14.61
CA GLN A 11 15.46 3.44 13.63
C GLN A 11 15.13 4.21 12.35
N TYR A 12 13.90 4.07 11.83
CA TYR A 12 13.48 4.55 10.51
C TYR A 12 12.36 5.62 10.58
N GLY A 13 11.89 5.95 11.78
CA GLY A 13 10.80 6.91 11.97
C GLY A 13 9.51 6.44 11.29
N ARG A 14 9.01 7.24 10.35
CA ARG A 14 7.79 6.91 9.58
C ARG A 14 8.08 6.20 8.25
N ALA A 15 9.34 6.00 7.87
CA ALA A 15 9.73 5.34 6.62
C ALA A 15 9.64 3.80 6.76
N ILE A 16 8.47 3.30 7.12
CA ILE A 16 8.19 1.89 7.41
C ILE A 16 6.85 1.54 6.78
N ASP A 17 6.76 0.34 6.23
CA ASP A 17 5.55 -0.25 5.71
C ASP A 17 5.09 -1.40 6.63
N VAL A 18 3.79 -1.48 6.94
CA VAL A 18 3.27 -2.38 7.97
C VAL A 18 2.18 -3.32 7.43
N GLY A 19 2.21 -4.57 7.88
CA GLY A 19 1.17 -5.59 7.65
C GLY A 19 1.17 -6.19 6.24
N PHE A 20 0.13 -6.96 5.91
CA PHE A 20 0.02 -7.74 4.67
C PHE A 20 0.02 -6.88 3.41
N MET A 21 -0.66 -5.74 3.42
CA MET A 21 -0.71 -4.80 2.31
C MET A 21 0.48 -3.83 2.29
N GLN A 22 1.42 -3.97 3.23
CA GLN A 22 2.62 -3.10 3.33
C GLN A 22 2.23 -1.62 3.30
N VAL A 23 1.32 -1.22 4.20
CA VAL A 23 0.80 0.16 4.25
C VAL A 23 1.88 1.10 4.79
N SER A 24 2.21 2.14 4.02
CA SER A 24 3.24 3.11 4.40
C SER A 24 2.82 4.05 5.54
N ILE A 25 3.53 4.03 6.66
CA ILE A 25 3.27 4.90 7.82
C ILE A 25 3.54 6.38 7.49
N ARG A 26 4.49 6.64 6.60
CA ARG A 26 4.84 7.99 6.15
C ARG A 26 3.63 8.69 5.54
N TRP A 27 2.92 7.99 4.66
CA TRP A 27 1.84 8.56 3.87
C TRP A 27 0.46 8.29 4.48
N ASN A 28 0.22 7.07 4.94
CA ASN A 28 -1.11 6.58 5.32
C ASN A 28 -1.28 6.35 6.83
N GLY A 29 -0.25 6.63 7.64
CA GLY A 29 -0.33 6.43 9.10
C GLY A 29 -1.38 7.27 9.82
N HIS A 30 -1.92 8.31 9.17
CA HIS A 30 -3.00 9.15 9.72
C HIS A 30 -4.38 8.46 9.69
N ARG A 31 -4.52 7.32 9.00
CA ARG A 31 -5.77 6.55 8.89
C ARG A 31 -6.05 5.65 10.09
N VAL A 32 -5.06 5.50 10.98
CA VAL A 32 -5.13 4.65 12.17
C VAL A 32 -4.73 5.44 13.40
N SER A 33 -5.20 5.01 14.57
CA SER A 33 -4.85 5.67 15.84
C SER A 33 -3.40 5.39 16.23
N SER A 34 -2.88 4.21 15.86
CA SER A 34 -1.49 3.82 16.04
C SER A 34 -0.98 3.00 14.86
N PRO A 35 0.30 3.14 14.44
CA PRO A 35 0.92 2.23 13.48
C PRO A 35 0.82 0.75 13.84
N ALA A 36 0.68 0.43 15.13
CA ALA A 36 0.50 -0.94 15.59
C ALA A 36 -0.87 -1.54 15.23
N ASP A 37 -1.86 -0.72 14.92
CA ASP A 37 -3.20 -1.16 14.49
C ASP A 37 -3.11 -1.83 13.10
N LEU A 38 -2.14 -1.44 12.28
CA LEU A 38 -1.87 -2.07 10.98
C LEU A 38 -1.22 -3.47 11.09
N LEU A 39 -0.93 -3.95 12.30
CA LEU A 39 -0.54 -5.34 12.54
C LEU A 39 -1.76 -6.27 12.65
N ASP A 40 -2.95 -5.71 12.87
CA ASP A 40 -4.19 -6.46 12.75
C ASP A 40 -4.51 -6.70 11.26
N PRO A 41 -4.67 -7.97 10.82
CA PRO A 41 -4.94 -8.31 9.43
C PRO A 41 -6.11 -7.58 8.79
N GLU A 42 -7.23 -7.51 9.48
CA GLU A 42 -8.47 -6.96 8.94
C GLU A 42 -8.33 -5.44 8.78
N THR A 43 -7.83 -4.77 9.81
CA THR A 43 -7.51 -3.34 9.78
C THR A 43 -6.52 -3.03 8.65
N ASN A 44 -5.48 -3.85 8.49
CA ASN A 44 -4.46 -3.63 7.46
C ASN A 44 -5.03 -3.74 6.04
N VAL A 45 -5.86 -4.76 5.78
CA VAL A 45 -6.47 -4.97 4.47
C VAL A 45 -7.47 -3.86 4.16
N MET A 46 -8.29 -3.45 5.14
CA MET A 46 -9.25 -2.36 4.95
C MET A 46 -8.55 -1.05 4.61
N VAL A 47 -7.53 -0.65 5.40
CA VAL A 47 -6.77 0.58 5.14
C VAL A 47 -6.02 0.50 3.80
N GLY A 48 -5.39 -0.63 3.49
CA GLY A 48 -4.69 -0.80 2.22
C GLY A 48 -5.63 -0.75 1.01
N ALA A 49 -6.84 -1.29 1.13
CA ALA A 49 -7.86 -1.23 0.09
C ALA A 49 -8.37 0.20 -0.15
N GLU A 50 -8.55 1.00 0.91
CA GLU A 50 -8.89 2.43 0.78
C GLU A 50 -7.79 3.20 0.03
N VAL A 51 -6.53 3.02 0.41
CA VAL A 51 -5.38 3.65 -0.25
C VAL A 51 -5.30 3.24 -1.72
N LEU A 52 -5.52 1.95 -2.03
CA LEU A 52 -5.55 1.47 -3.41
C LEU A 52 -6.72 2.07 -4.20
N SER A 53 -7.90 2.18 -3.60
CA SER A 53 -9.08 2.79 -4.22
C SER A 53 -8.82 4.24 -4.60
N GLU A 54 -8.24 5.03 -3.69
CA GLU A 54 -7.87 6.42 -3.95
C GLU A 54 -6.79 6.54 -5.04
N ALA A 55 -5.78 5.66 -5.02
CA ALA A 55 -4.76 5.61 -6.06
C ALA A 55 -5.37 5.33 -7.45
N ILE A 56 -6.29 4.37 -7.54
CA ILE A 56 -7.02 4.07 -8.78
C ILE A 56 -7.84 5.28 -9.25
N GLN A 57 -8.58 5.92 -8.34
CA GLN A 57 -9.40 7.09 -8.66
C GLN A 57 -8.57 8.29 -9.13
N SER A 58 -7.30 8.38 -8.75
CA SER A 58 -6.39 9.45 -9.20
C SER A 58 -6.03 9.40 -10.69
N SER A 59 -6.29 8.27 -11.35
CA SER A 59 -5.94 8.01 -12.77
C SER A 59 -7.17 7.50 -13.53
N PRO A 60 -8.19 8.35 -13.77
CA PRO A 60 -9.39 7.94 -14.49
C PRO A 60 -9.01 7.45 -15.90
N ASN A 61 -9.53 6.27 -16.27
CA ASN A 61 -9.25 5.57 -17.53
C ASN A 61 -7.81 5.04 -17.70
N ASP A 62 -6.95 5.11 -16.68
CA ASP A 62 -5.61 4.50 -16.69
C ASP A 62 -5.41 3.64 -15.43
N LEU A 63 -6.00 2.44 -15.48
CA LEU A 63 -5.98 1.50 -14.35
C LEU A 63 -4.55 1.06 -13.99
N GLU A 64 -3.67 0.90 -14.98
CA GLU A 64 -2.27 0.51 -14.73
C GLU A 64 -1.55 1.58 -13.91
N LEU A 65 -1.67 2.85 -14.30
CA LEU A 65 -1.12 3.95 -13.53
C LEU A 65 -1.77 4.07 -12.15
N GLY A 66 -3.10 3.95 -12.08
CA GLY A 66 -3.86 4.05 -10.84
C GLY A 66 -3.45 2.98 -9.80
N VAL A 67 -3.36 1.71 -10.22
CA VAL A 67 -2.83 0.63 -9.37
C VAL A 67 -1.36 0.89 -9.03
N GLY A 68 -0.57 1.37 -10.00
CA GLY A 68 0.84 1.70 -9.83
C GLY A 68 1.13 2.74 -8.74
N ARG A 69 0.27 3.76 -8.65
CA ARG A 69 0.39 4.86 -7.69
C ARG A 69 0.25 4.44 -6.23
N TYR A 70 -0.32 3.25 -5.96
CA TYR A 70 -0.26 2.65 -4.63
C TYR A 70 1.20 2.49 -4.14
N HIS A 71 2.11 2.11 -5.03
CA HIS A 71 3.52 1.90 -4.71
C HIS A 71 4.39 3.14 -4.91
N ALA A 72 4.16 3.89 -5.99
CA ALA A 72 4.98 5.03 -6.39
C ALA A 72 4.11 6.16 -6.95
N TRP A 73 3.70 7.09 -6.10
CA TRP A 73 2.74 8.14 -6.49
C TRP A 73 3.28 9.11 -7.55
N GLU A 74 4.46 9.67 -7.31
CA GLU A 74 5.07 10.72 -8.13
C GLU A 74 5.97 10.19 -9.26
N ASP A 75 6.46 8.95 -9.13
CA ASP A 75 7.34 8.32 -10.12
C ASP A 75 6.51 7.43 -11.06
N GLU A 76 6.07 7.99 -12.17
CA GLU A 76 5.19 7.31 -13.13
C GLU A 76 5.81 6.03 -13.72
N ILE A 77 7.12 6.03 -13.99
CA ILE A 77 7.79 4.85 -14.57
C ILE A 77 7.74 3.70 -13.56
N ARG A 78 8.06 3.97 -12.29
CA ARG A 78 7.97 2.96 -11.23
C ARG A 78 6.52 2.55 -10.96
N ALA A 79 5.58 3.49 -11.01
CA ALA A 79 4.15 3.22 -10.86
C ALA A 79 3.69 2.21 -11.92
N ARG A 80 3.93 2.48 -13.20
CA ARG A 80 3.54 1.60 -14.31
C ARG A 80 4.18 0.23 -14.24
N ASN A 81 5.47 0.16 -13.90
CA ASN A 81 6.17 -1.11 -13.69
C ASN A 81 5.54 -1.94 -12.56
N TYR A 82 5.11 -1.31 -11.46
CA TYR A 82 4.40 -1.99 -10.39
C TYR A 82 2.97 -2.39 -10.81
N GLY A 83 2.22 -1.46 -11.38
CA GLY A 83 0.83 -1.65 -11.80
C GLY A 83 0.68 -2.77 -12.84
N SER A 84 1.54 -2.80 -13.86
CA SER A 84 1.53 -3.85 -14.89
C SER A 84 1.75 -5.24 -14.30
N ARG A 85 2.68 -5.39 -13.34
CA ARG A 85 2.94 -6.65 -12.62
C ARG A 85 1.75 -7.09 -11.78
N VAL A 86 1.14 -6.17 -11.03
CA VAL A 86 -0.05 -6.48 -10.23
C VAL A 86 -1.22 -6.89 -11.11
N LEU A 87 -1.47 -6.16 -12.20
CA LEU A 87 -2.55 -6.49 -13.14
C LEU A 87 -2.31 -7.83 -13.85
N ALA A 88 -1.06 -8.21 -14.13
CA ALA A 88 -0.75 -9.52 -14.67
C ALA A 88 -1.11 -10.65 -13.68
N ILE A 89 -0.76 -10.49 -12.40
CA ILE A 89 -1.14 -11.44 -11.33
C ILE A 89 -2.65 -11.49 -11.19
N TYR A 90 -3.33 -10.34 -11.14
CA TYR A 90 -4.79 -10.27 -11.02
C TYR A 90 -5.50 -11.02 -12.16
N ARG A 91 -5.07 -10.82 -13.41
CA ARG A 91 -5.62 -11.55 -14.57
C ARG A 91 -5.43 -13.05 -14.42
N ASN A 92 -4.22 -13.49 -14.06
CA ASN A 92 -3.93 -14.90 -13.86
C ASN A 92 -4.79 -15.53 -12.76
N LEU A 93 -5.06 -14.81 -11.66
CA LEU A 93 -5.90 -15.30 -10.57
C LEU A 93 -7.39 -15.33 -10.91
N ARG A 94 -7.86 -14.40 -11.75
CA ARG A 94 -9.25 -14.34 -12.19
C ARG A 94 -9.60 -15.46 -13.18
N ASP A 95 -8.61 -15.94 -13.91
CA ASP A 95 -8.76 -16.97 -14.92
C ASP A 95 -8.52 -18.40 -14.36
N LEU A 96 -8.32 -18.55 -13.04
CA LEU A 96 -8.31 -19.83 -12.29
C LEU A 96 -9.74 -20.30 -11.99
#